data_AF-F5B6Z0-F1
#
_entry.id   AF-F5B6Z0-F1
#
_cell.length_a   1.000
_cell.length_b   1.000
_cell.length_c   1.000
_cell.angle_alpha   90.00
_cell.angle_beta   90.00
_cell.angle_gamma   90.00
#
_symmetry.space_group_name_H-M   'P 1'
#
loop_
_entity.id
_entity.type
_entity.pdbx_description
1 polymer ?
#
loop_
_entity_poly.entity_id
_entity_poly.type
_entity_poly.pdbx_seq_one_letter_code
_entity_poly.pdbx_strand_id
1 'polypeptide(L)'
;MIVNVIQKDRLKEQKLQFIRNHQQAFDVEPIYPLPLFEDFVTSIEGDCSLEASCKIESDKLIASRFLLFFEDKTQEWQKYLHQSLTFFGLVENRVGVKINYSLLQQFLGSSFDFSKVTVLSAGIDLRNNLAESSLKMHIRIKDYPEKLDKAFALSDGAADGNYLKDFVNLIGFDFYFNGKSEIEIYAEVQEDDFFKPEINNLVWQHFPKTALQPLKASSLFFTGLSKANNNPVLYYHLKNRQDLTNYFKLNDTAQRVHSFYQHQDILPYMWVGTAQKELEKTRIENIRLYYYKSFKMESN
;
A
#
# COMPACT_ATOMS: atom_id res chain seq x y z
N MET A 1 -25.42 10.47 21.81
CA MET A 1 -26.19 9.79 20.75
C MET A 1 -26.22 10.60 19.46
N ILE A 2 -26.72 11.86 19.47
CA ILE A 2 -26.78 12.69 18.25
C ILE A 2 -25.41 13.11 17.67
N VAL A 3 -24.43 13.43 18.53
CA VAL A 3 -23.06 13.80 18.11
C VAL A 3 -22.39 12.67 17.32
N ASN A 4 -22.52 11.42 17.78
CA ASN A 4 -21.93 10.27 17.09
C ASN A 4 -22.60 9.99 15.74
N VAL A 5 -23.92 10.21 15.61
CA VAL A 5 -24.62 10.06 14.33
C VAL A 5 -24.11 11.10 13.32
N ILE A 6 -24.04 12.37 13.72
CA ILE A 6 -23.55 13.46 12.87
C ILE A 6 -22.09 13.22 12.45
N GLN A 7 -21.23 12.78 13.38
CA GLN A 7 -19.83 12.48 13.06
C GLN A 7 -19.70 11.30 12.10
N LYS A 8 -20.46 10.22 12.29
CA LYS A 8 -20.46 9.07 11.37
C LYS A 8 -20.83 9.47 9.94
N ASP A 9 -21.90 10.26 9.78
CA ASP A 9 -22.34 10.75 8.48
C ASP A 9 -21.29 11.67 7.83
N ARG A 10 -20.67 12.55 8.64
CA ARG A 10 -19.58 13.42 8.19
C ARG A 10 -18.36 12.62 7.73
N LEU A 11 -17.89 11.65 8.51
CA LEU A 11 -16.73 10.82 8.15
C LEU A 11 -17.01 9.97 6.91
N LYS A 12 -18.24 9.45 6.76
CA LYS A 12 -18.67 8.74 5.56
C LYS A 12 -18.48 9.61 4.31
N GLU A 13 -19.00 10.84 4.33
CA GLU A 13 -18.89 11.74 3.17
C GLU A 13 -17.44 12.18 2.94
N GLN A 14 -16.67 12.45 4.00
CA GLN A 14 -15.25 12.81 3.85
C GLN A 14 -14.41 11.71 3.20
N LYS A 15 -14.68 10.44 3.53
CA LYS A 15 -14.01 9.28 2.89
C LYS A 15 -14.32 9.22 1.40
N LEU A 16 -15.60 9.38 1.03
CA LEU A 16 -16.02 9.41 -0.37
C LEU A 16 -15.42 10.60 -1.12
N GLN A 17 -15.42 11.78 -0.51
CA GLN A 17 -14.85 12.98 -1.12
C GLN A 17 -13.35 12.81 -1.39
N PHE A 18 -12.60 12.15 -0.51
CA PHE A 18 -11.18 11.87 -0.75
C PHE A 18 -10.96 10.96 -1.97
N ILE A 19 -11.74 9.89 -2.11
CA ILE A 19 -11.71 8.98 -3.26
C ILE A 19 -12.07 9.73 -4.55
N ARG A 20 -13.18 10.48 -4.53
CA ARG A 20 -13.69 11.23 -5.68
C ARG A 20 -12.77 12.37 -6.11
N ASN A 21 -12.16 13.09 -5.17
CA ASN A 21 -11.16 14.12 -5.49
C ASN A 21 -9.98 13.54 -6.28
N HIS A 22 -9.49 12.37 -5.87
CA HIS A 22 -8.42 11.67 -6.60
C HIS A 22 -8.88 11.24 -7.99
N GLN A 23 -10.04 10.58 -8.07
CA GLN A 23 -10.60 10.09 -9.32
C GLN A 23 -10.84 11.22 -10.34
N GLN A 24 -11.45 12.32 -9.91
CA GLN A 24 -11.75 13.49 -10.75
C GLN A 24 -10.51 14.23 -11.22
N ALA A 25 -9.43 14.26 -10.42
CA ALA A 25 -8.20 14.97 -10.78
C ALA A 25 -7.40 14.28 -11.89
N PHE A 26 -7.55 12.95 -12.01
CA PHE A 26 -6.75 12.11 -12.89
C PHE A 26 -7.58 11.43 -13.98
N ASP A 27 -8.79 11.94 -14.24
CA ASP A 27 -9.70 11.58 -15.33
C ASP A 27 -9.91 10.07 -15.48
N VAL A 28 -10.16 9.42 -14.35
CA VAL A 28 -10.67 8.05 -14.32
C VAL A 28 -12.19 8.15 -14.43
N GLU A 29 -12.77 8.08 -15.64
CA GLU A 29 -14.16 7.60 -15.78
C GLU A 29 -14.31 6.41 -14.81
N PRO A 30 -15.27 6.41 -13.87
CA PRO A 30 -15.23 5.52 -12.72
C PRO A 30 -15.01 4.08 -13.17
N ILE A 31 -13.78 3.58 -12.99
CA ILE A 31 -13.41 2.26 -13.48
C ILE A 31 -14.17 1.28 -12.61
N TYR A 32 -15.08 0.54 -13.22
CA TYR A 32 -15.80 -0.50 -12.53
C TYR A 32 -14.81 -1.57 -12.02
N PRO A 33 -14.88 -2.00 -10.73
CA PRO A 33 -15.96 -1.79 -9.78
C PRO A 33 -15.67 -0.78 -8.63
N LEU A 34 -15.13 0.41 -8.91
CA LEU A 34 -14.86 1.45 -7.89
C LEU A 34 -16.05 1.70 -6.92
N PRO A 35 -17.33 1.75 -7.36
CA PRO A 35 -18.46 1.91 -6.44
C PRO A 35 -18.57 0.82 -5.37
N LEU A 36 -18.15 -0.42 -5.65
CA LEU A 36 -18.16 -1.49 -4.64
C LEU A 36 -17.10 -1.23 -3.55
N PHE A 37 -15.98 -0.62 -3.92
CA PHE A 37 -14.98 -0.19 -2.95
C PHE A 37 -15.46 1.01 -2.14
N GLU A 38 -16.16 1.97 -2.75
CA GLU A 38 -16.83 3.06 -2.02
C GLU A 38 -17.84 2.51 -0.99
N ASP A 39 -18.67 1.53 -1.37
CA ASP A 39 -19.60 0.85 -0.46
C ASP A 39 -18.85 0.16 0.71
N PHE A 40 -17.77 -0.55 0.41
CA PHE A 40 -16.92 -1.15 1.43
C PHE A 40 -16.37 -0.11 2.40
N VAL A 41 -15.77 0.98 1.89
CA VAL A 41 -15.21 2.06 2.70
C VAL A 41 -16.28 2.71 3.57
N THR A 42 -17.48 2.91 3.04
CA THR A 42 -18.60 3.49 3.82
C THR A 42 -19.14 2.55 4.90
N SER A 43 -19.00 1.23 4.73
CA SER A 43 -19.40 0.24 5.75
C SER A 43 -18.47 0.19 6.97
N ILE A 44 -17.26 0.75 6.87
CA ILE A 44 -16.29 0.80 7.99
C ILE A 44 -16.55 2.04 8.84
N GLU A 45 -17.13 1.85 10.03
CA GLU A 45 -17.48 2.96 10.93
C GLU A 45 -16.36 3.40 11.88
N GLY A 46 -15.37 2.54 12.14
CA GLY A 46 -14.26 2.82 13.06
C GLY A 46 -13.20 3.75 12.45
N ASP A 47 -12.23 4.14 13.29
CA ASP A 47 -11.09 4.96 12.85
C ASP A 47 -10.32 4.23 11.74
N CYS A 48 -10.00 4.95 10.67
CA CYS A 48 -9.29 4.41 9.52
C CYS A 48 -8.48 5.49 8.79
N SER A 49 -7.57 5.05 7.93
CA SER A 49 -6.96 5.90 6.92
C SER A 49 -7.26 5.38 5.53
N LEU A 50 -7.32 6.27 4.56
CA LEU A 50 -7.32 5.91 3.14
C LEU A 50 -5.99 6.30 2.52
N GLU A 51 -5.45 5.40 1.72
CA GLU A 51 -4.39 5.68 0.75
C GLU A 51 -5.01 5.84 -0.63
N ALA A 52 -4.58 6.87 -1.35
CA ALA A 52 -4.81 7.02 -2.78
C ALA A 52 -3.45 7.10 -3.48
N SER A 53 -3.28 6.37 -4.58
CA SER A 53 -1.97 6.30 -5.25
C SER A 53 -2.03 6.39 -6.76
N CYS A 54 -0.95 6.89 -7.34
CA CYS A 54 -0.72 6.89 -8.78
C CYS A 54 0.47 6.01 -9.10
N LYS A 55 0.32 5.12 -10.08
CA LYS A 55 1.43 4.43 -10.72
C LYS A 55 1.66 5.07 -12.09
N ILE A 56 2.86 5.60 -12.29
CA ILE A 56 3.30 6.29 -13.50
C ILE A 56 4.24 5.35 -14.26
N GLU A 57 3.93 5.12 -15.54
CA GLU A 57 4.74 4.33 -16.47
C GLU A 57 4.98 5.19 -17.73
N SER A 58 6.08 5.94 -17.73
CA SER A 58 6.34 7.02 -18.70
C SER A 58 5.21 8.06 -18.68
N ASP A 59 4.49 8.23 -19.77
CA ASP A 59 3.34 9.14 -19.90
C ASP A 59 2.03 8.53 -19.36
N LYS A 60 1.95 7.20 -19.22
CA LYS A 60 0.76 6.49 -18.74
C LYS A 60 0.57 6.70 -17.23
N LEU A 61 -0.64 7.12 -16.85
CA LEU A 61 -1.07 7.30 -15.47
C LEU A 61 -2.12 6.25 -15.09
N ILE A 62 -1.85 5.50 -14.02
CA ILE A 62 -2.79 4.53 -13.42
C ILE A 62 -3.17 5.07 -12.04
N ALA A 63 -4.41 5.54 -11.88
CA ALA A 63 -4.88 6.27 -10.70
C ALA A 63 -6.10 5.64 -10.00
N SER A 64 -6.69 4.55 -10.49
CA SER A 64 -7.79 3.90 -9.78
C SER A 64 -7.28 2.96 -8.67
N ARG A 65 -6.49 3.49 -7.74
CA ARG A 65 -5.74 2.73 -6.73
C ARG A 65 -5.97 3.27 -5.33
N PHE A 66 -6.61 2.46 -4.50
CA PHE A 66 -6.99 2.86 -3.15
C PHE A 66 -6.78 1.72 -2.15
N LEU A 67 -6.41 2.05 -0.91
CA LEU A 67 -6.41 1.13 0.21
C LEU A 67 -7.11 1.78 1.40
N LEU A 68 -7.86 0.99 2.16
CA LEU A 68 -8.32 1.33 3.50
C LEU A 68 -7.43 0.63 4.53
N PHE A 69 -6.93 1.40 5.50
CA PHE A 69 -6.17 0.93 6.65
C PHE A 69 -7.08 0.94 7.88
N PHE A 70 -7.20 -0.20 8.54
CA PHE A 70 -7.97 -0.32 9.78
C PHE A 70 -7.12 0.20 10.95
N GLU A 71 -7.57 1.27 11.62
CA GLU A 71 -6.82 1.95 12.68
C GLU A 71 -7.60 2.07 13.99
N ASP A 72 -8.78 1.46 14.06
CA ASP A 72 -9.61 1.47 15.25
C ASP A 72 -8.90 0.76 16.41
N LYS A 73 -8.90 1.44 17.57
CA LYS A 73 -8.11 1.04 18.74
C LYS A 73 -8.56 -0.27 19.38
N THR A 74 -9.73 -0.80 19.00
CA THR A 74 -10.20 -2.10 19.48
C THR A 74 -9.35 -3.27 18.99
N GLN A 75 -8.57 -3.09 17.91
CA GLN A 75 -7.68 -4.12 17.35
C GLN A 75 -8.40 -5.44 17.00
N GLU A 76 -9.65 -5.37 16.53
CA GLU A 76 -10.43 -6.53 16.10
C GLU A 76 -9.96 -7.08 14.72
N TRP A 77 -8.69 -7.43 14.58
CA TRP A 77 -8.06 -7.78 13.29
C TRP A 77 -8.76 -8.92 12.54
N GLN A 78 -9.26 -9.93 13.24
CA GLN A 78 -10.00 -11.03 12.63
C GLN A 78 -11.32 -10.54 12.00
N LYS A 79 -12.03 -9.62 12.66
CA LYS A 79 -13.27 -9.03 12.13
C LYS A 79 -12.99 -8.20 10.88
N TYR A 80 -11.94 -7.37 10.91
CA TYR A 80 -11.51 -6.58 9.75
C TYR A 80 -11.09 -7.43 8.56
N LEU A 81 -10.43 -8.57 8.80
CA LEU A 81 -10.13 -9.56 7.76
C LEU A 81 -11.42 -10.12 7.14
N HIS A 82 -12.39 -10.55 7.95
CA HIS A 82 -13.66 -11.09 7.46
C HIS A 82 -14.46 -10.04 6.67
N GLN A 83 -14.48 -8.79 7.12
CA GLN A 83 -15.13 -7.69 6.39
C GLN A 83 -14.45 -7.46 5.03
N SER A 84 -13.11 -7.49 4.99
CA SER A 84 -12.35 -7.37 3.74
C SER A 84 -12.65 -8.52 2.77
N LEU A 85 -12.69 -9.76 3.26
CA LEU A 85 -13.02 -10.94 2.46
C LEU A 85 -14.49 -10.94 1.99
N THR A 86 -15.40 -10.39 2.80
CA THR A 86 -16.81 -10.18 2.40
C THR A 86 -16.91 -9.20 1.25
N PHE A 87 -16.16 -8.10 1.30
CA PHE A 87 -16.02 -7.16 0.18
C PHE A 87 -15.45 -7.85 -1.06
N PHE A 88 -14.39 -8.65 -0.92
CA PHE A 88 -13.81 -9.38 -2.04
C PHE A 88 -14.81 -10.36 -2.69
N GLY A 89 -15.60 -11.08 -1.89
CA GLY A 89 -16.68 -11.93 -2.37
C GLY A 89 -17.82 -11.16 -3.06
N LEU A 90 -18.12 -9.94 -2.61
CA LEU A 90 -19.07 -9.05 -3.31
C LEU A 90 -18.55 -8.68 -4.70
N VAL A 91 -17.25 -8.38 -4.82
CA VAL A 91 -16.59 -8.10 -6.10
C VAL A 91 -16.65 -9.32 -7.02
N GLU A 92 -16.34 -10.52 -6.53
CA GLU A 92 -16.48 -11.77 -7.30
C GLU A 92 -17.89 -11.93 -7.89
N ASN A 93 -18.91 -11.74 -7.06
CA ASN A 93 -20.31 -11.90 -7.44
C ASN A 93 -20.77 -10.84 -8.46
N ARG A 94 -20.35 -9.59 -8.31
CA ARG A 94 -20.80 -8.47 -9.14
C ARG A 94 -20.06 -8.37 -10.47
N VAL A 95 -18.75 -8.62 -10.45
CA VAL A 95 -17.89 -8.59 -11.65
C VAL A 95 -17.98 -9.92 -12.43
N GLY A 96 -18.35 -11.03 -11.78
CA GLY A 96 -18.42 -12.35 -12.39
C GLY A 96 -17.06 -13.02 -12.54
N VAL A 97 -16.16 -12.81 -11.58
CA VAL A 97 -14.78 -13.34 -11.54
C VAL A 97 -14.62 -14.32 -10.38
N LYS A 98 -13.56 -15.14 -10.43
CA LYS A 98 -13.16 -15.99 -9.30
C LYS A 98 -11.77 -15.61 -8.84
N ILE A 99 -11.67 -15.22 -7.58
CA ILE A 99 -10.41 -14.83 -6.96
C ILE A 99 -9.69 -16.06 -6.41
N ASN A 100 -8.38 -16.09 -6.63
CA ASN A 100 -7.54 -17.15 -6.10
C ASN A 100 -6.96 -16.76 -4.73
N TYR A 101 -7.58 -17.25 -3.65
CA TYR A 101 -7.15 -16.97 -2.28
C TYR A 101 -6.04 -17.89 -1.76
N SER A 102 -5.48 -18.79 -2.59
CA SER A 102 -4.58 -19.86 -2.12
C SER A 102 -3.35 -19.36 -1.37
N LEU A 103 -2.72 -18.26 -1.79
CA LEU A 103 -1.55 -17.70 -1.10
C LEU A 103 -1.92 -17.17 0.28
N LEU A 104 -3.03 -16.43 0.40
CA LEU A 104 -3.52 -15.92 1.67
C LEU A 104 -3.94 -17.06 2.60
N GLN A 105 -4.68 -18.05 2.11
CA GLN A 105 -5.11 -19.20 2.90
C GLN A 105 -3.91 -19.99 3.44
N GLN A 106 -2.88 -20.20 2.64
CA GLN A 106 -1.66 -20.87 3.08
C GLN A 106 -0.85 -20.04 4.08
N PHE A 107 -0.79 -18.72 3.92
CA PHE A 107 -0.15 -17.82 4.87
C PHE A 107 -0.86 -17.86 6.23
N LEU A 108 -2.19 -17.70 6.23
CA LEU A 108 -2.99 -17.75 7.46
C LEU A 108 -2.92 -19.13 8.11
N GLY A 109 -3.06 -20.21 7.34
CA GLY A 109 -3.15 -21.57 7.86
C GLY A 109 -4.37 -21.75 8.76
N SER A 110 -4.33 -22.76 9.63
CA SER A 110 -5.44 -23.11 10.54
C SER A 110 -5.38 -22.46 11.92
N SER A 111 -4.26 -21.82 12.26
CA SER A 111 -3.98 -21.32 13.62
C SER A 111 -3.30 -19.95 13.59
N PHE A 112 -3.78 -19.05 12.73
CA PHE A 112 -3.25 -17.69 12.65
C PHE A 112 -3.52 -16.92 13.95
N ASP A 113 -2.47 -16.42 14.59
CA ASP A 113 -2.58 -15.58 15.78
C ASP A 113 -2.79 -14.11 15.39
N PHE A 114 -4.04 -13.66 15.46
CA PHE A 114 -4.41 -12.29 15.14
C PHE A 114 -3.86 -11.25 16.13
N SER A 115 -3.46 -11.63 17.35
CA SER A 115 -2.87 -10.70 18.31
C SER A 115 -1.50 -10.15 17.87
N LYS A 116 -0.86 -10.83 16.91
CA LYS A 116 0.43 -10.45 16.32
C LYS A 116 0.30 -9.49 15.15
N VAL A 117 -0.92 -9.17 14.71
CA VAL A 117 -1.17 -8.21 13.63
C VAL A 117 -1.03 -6.79 14.18
N THR A 118 -0.35 -5.93 13.44
CA THR A 118 -0.15 -4.51 13.77
C THR A 118 -0.70 -3.55 12.72
N VAL A 119 -0.88 -4.04 11.48
CA VAL A 119 -1.53 -3.31 10.39
C VAL A 119 -2.31 -4.31 9.56
N LEU A 120 -3.53 -3.94 9.17
CA LEU A 120 -4.29 -4.58 8.12
C LEU A 120 -4.80 -3.50 7.17
N SER A 121 -4.61 -3.72 5.86
CA SER A 121 -5.26 -2.90 4.84
C SER A 121 -5.87 -3.75 3.73
N ALA A 122 -6.91 -3.23 3.10
CA ALA A 122 -7.58 -3.84 1.95
C ALA A 122 -7.99 -2.79 0.92
N GLY A 123 -7.96 -3.13 -0.36
CA GLY A 123 -8.43 -2.23 -1.41
C GLY A 123 -8.23 -2.75 -2.82
N ILE A 124 -7.95 -1.83 -3.75
CA ILE A 124 -8.08 -2.04 -5.20
C ILE A 124 -6.94 -1.38 -5.99
N ASP A 125 -6.57 -1.98 -7.12
CA ASP A 125 -5.85 -1.36 -8.24
C ASP A 125 -6.61 -1.73 -9.53
N LEU A 126 -7.42 -0.80 -10.03
CA LEU A 126 -8.32 -1.06 -11.16
C LEU A 126 -7.75 -0.55 -12.47
N ARG A 127 -8.03 -1.29 -13.54
CA ARG A 127 -7.57 -1.07 -14.91
C ARG A 127 -8.75 -1.16 -15.86
N ASN A 128 -8.61 -0.55 -17.05
CA ASN A 128 -9.56 -0.72 -18.15
C ASN A 128 -9.64 -2.18 -18.60
N ASN A 129 -8.50 -2.88 -18.62
CA ASN A 129 -8.46 -4.32 -18.81
C ASN A 129 -8.81 -5.00 -17.48
N LEU A 130 -10.04 -5.53 -17.37
CA LEU A 130 -10.50 -6.20 -16.15
C LEU A 130 -9.52 -7.28 -15.66
N ALA A 131 -8.88 -8.03 -16.56
CA ALA A 131 -7.93 -9.08 -16.20
C ALA A 131 -6.66 -8.58 -15.48
N GLU A 132 -6.34 -7.29 -15.61
CA GLU A 132 -5.21 -6.62 -14.94
C GLU A 132 -5.64 -5.86 -13.67
N SER A 133 -6.94 -5.74 -13.42
CA SER A 133 -7.45 -5.21 -12.16
C SER A 133 -7.20 -6.21 -11.04
N SER A 134 -6.93 -5.70 -9.84
CA SER A 134 -6.70 -6.53 -8.66
C SER A 134 -7.32 -5.97 -7.39
N LEU A 135 -7.67 -6.89 -6.49
CA LEU A 135 -7.87 -6.59 -5.08
C LEU A 135 -6.52 -6.70 -4.37
N LYS A 136 -6.33 -5.91 -3.32
CA LYS A 136 -5.07 -5.81 -2.60
C LYS A 136 -5.31 -5.98 -1.10
N MET A 137 -4.39 -6.64 -0.41
CA MET A 137 -4.40 -6.76 1.04
C MET A 137 -2.98 -6.69 1.58
N HIS A 138 -2.78 -6.03 2.72
CA HIS A 138 -1.49 -6.05 3.42
C HIS A 138 -1.70 -6.41 4.89
N ILE A 139 -0.85 -7.29 5.39
CA ILE A 139 -0.86 -7.74 6.79
C ILE A 139 0.54 -7.49 7.36
N ARG A 140 0.62 -6.66 8.39
CA ARG A 140 1.85 -6.46 9.15
C ARG A 140 1.83 -7.30 10.41
N ILE A 141 2.85 -8.11 10.60
CA ILE A 141 3.03 -8.99 11.76
C ILE A 141 4.23 -8.57 12.61
N LYS A 142 4.13 -8.80 13.91
CA LYS A 142 5.18 -8.58 14.88
C LYS A 142 5.43 -9.86 15.69
N ASP A 143 6.70 -10.17 15.95
CA ASP A 143 7.13 -11.32 16.75
C ASP A 143 6.48 -12.64 16.29
N TYR A 144 6.46 -12.88 14.97
CA TYR A 144 5.78 -14.02 14.34
C TYR A 144 6.66 -14.77 13.31
N PRO A 145 7.81 -15.34 13.73
CA PRO A 145 8.80 -15.94 12.83
C PRO A 145 8.24 -17.07 11.96
N GLU A 146 7.35 -17.92 12.48
CA GLU A 146 6.70 -18.99 11.71
C GLU A 146 5.99 -18.46 10.46
N LYS A 147 5.35 -17.29 10.55
CA LYS A 147 4.65 -16.67 9.42
C LYS A 147 5.60 -15.98 8.45
N LEU A 148 6.76 -15.52 8.92
CA LEU A 148 7.84 -15.08 8.03
C LEU A 148 8.37 -16.26 7.23
N ASP A 149 8.65 -17.40 7.87
CA ASP A 149 9.08 -18.62 7.17
C ASP A 149 8.07 -19.05 6.11
N LYS A 150 6.77 -19.02 6.45
CA LYS A 150 5.71 -19.35 5.50
C LYS A 150 5.62 -18.35 4.35
N ALA A 151 5.71 -17.05 4.61
CA ALA A 151 5.65 -16.02 3.58
C ALA A 151 6.85 -16.11 2.61
N PHE A 152 8.05 -16.34 3.13
CA PHE A 152 9.25 -16.56 2.32
C PHE A 152 9.11 -17.82 1.45
N ALA A 153 8.61 -18.93 1.99
CA ALA A 153 8.34 -20.13 1.21
C ALA A 153 7.31 -19.90 0.08
N LEU A 154 6.28 -19.09 0.34
CA LEU A 154 5.26 -18.73 -0.65
C LEU A 154 5.77 -17.73 -1.70
N SER A 155 6.87 -17.02 -1.43
CA SER A 155 7.47 -16.05 -2.37
C SER A 155 8.14 -16.70 -3.58
N ASP A 156 8.30 -18.04 -3.59
CA ASP A 156 8.81 -18.81 -4.72
C ASP A 156 10.18 -18.30 -5.21
N GLY A 157 11.07 -18.02 -4.26
CA GLY A 157 12.43 -17.52 -4.52
C GLY A 157 12.54 -16.01 -4.73
N ALA A 158 11.44 -15.25 -4.71
CA ALA A 158 11.50 -13.80 -4.87
C ALA A 158 12.11 -13.08 -3.66
N ALA A 159 11.88 -13.57 -2.44
CA ALA A 159 12.56 -13.11 -1.23
C ALA A 159 13.77 -14.01 -0.96
N ASP A 160 14.94 -13.62 -1.50
CA ASP A 160 16.16 -14.42 -1.38
C ASP A 160 16.97 -14.07 -0.12
N GLY A 161 17.42 -15.10 0.59
CA GLY A 161 18.26 -14.98 1.78
C GLY A 161 17.51 -14.94 3.11
N ASN A 162 17.81 -15.90 3.99
CA ASN A 162 17.26 -15.96 5.35
C ASN A 162 17.57 -14.71 6.18
N TYR A 163 18.64 -13.97 5.87
CA TYR A 163 19.01 -12.74 6.55
C TYR A 163 17.98 -11.61 6.37
N LEU A 164 17.16 -11.66 5.31
CA LEU A 164 16.09 -10.67 5.11
C LEU A 164 14.98 -10.79 6.14
N LYS A 165 14.81 -11.94 6.81
CA LYS A 165 13.72 -12.16 7.77
C LYS A 165 13.78 -11.18 8.94
N ASP A 166 14.99 -10.76 9.32
CA ASP A 166 15.21 -9.77 10.38
C ASP A 166 14.66 -8.38 10.03
N PHE A 167 14.38 -8.14 8.75
CA PHE A 167 13.87 -6.88 8.22
C PHE A 167 12.41 -6.97 7.77
N VAL A 168 11.74 -8.12 7.85
CA VAL A 168 10.39 -8.27 7.26
C VAL A 168 9.31 -8.20 8.33
N ASN A 169 8.38 -7.27 8.15
CA ASN A 169 7.17 -7.17 8.98
C ASN A 169 5.88 -7.07 8.17
N LEU A 170 5.92 -6.59 6.93
CA LEU A 170 4.74 -6.37 6.09
C LEU A 170 4.70 -7.39 4.93
N ILE A 171 3.54 -8.00 4.73
CA ILE A 171 3.27 -8.98 3.68
C ILE A 171 2.10 -8.48 2.84
N GLY A 172 2.29 -8.34 1.54
CA GLY A 172 1.26 -7.93 0.58
C GLY A 172 0.71 -9.11 -0.20
N PHE A 173 -0.58 -9.06 -0.54
CA PHE A 173 -1.27 -10.01 -1.38
C PHE A 173 -2.05 -9.26 -2.46
N ASP A 174 -1.80 -9.62 -3.71
CA ASP A 174 -2.49 -9.09 -4.88
C ASP A 174 -3.33 -10.21 -5.50
N PHE A 175 -4.60 -9.92 -5.77
CA PHE A 175 -5.59 -10.86 -6.27
C PHE A 175 -6.15 -10.34 -7.60
N TYR A 176 -5.57 -10.77 -8.71
CA TYR A 176 -6.00 -10.33 -10.04
C TYR A 176 -7.30 -11.00 -10.45
N PHE A 177 -8.15 -10.26 -11.18
CA PHE A 177 -9.47 -10.75 -11.61
C PHE A 177 -9.40 -11.90 -12.63
N ASN A 178 -8.23 -12.17 -13.21
CA ASN A 178 -7.99 -13.33 -14.07
C ASN A 178 -7.65 -14.63 -13.29
N GLY A 179 -7.72 -14.61 -11.95
CA GLY A 179 -7.44 -15.76 -11.09
C GLY A 179 -5.96 -15.96 -10.76
N LYS A 180 -5.06 -15.09 -11.23
CA LYS A 180 -3.68 -15.02 -10.73
C LYS A 180 -3.64 -14.30 -9.40
N SER A 181 -2.74 -14.75 -8.51
CA SER A 181 -2.48 -14.06 -7.25
C SER A 181 -1.00 -14.04 -6.98
N GLU A 182 -0.55 -12.98 -6.33
CA GLU A 182 0.86 -12.71 -6.06
C GLU A 182 1.04 -12.34 -4.59
N ILE A 183 2.20 -12.69 -4.04
CA ILE A 183 2.64 -12.30 -2.70
C ILE A 183 3.85 -11.39 -2.83
N GLU A 184 3.93 -10.37 -1.98
CA GLU A 184 5.07 -9.45 -1.92
C GLU A 184 5.58 -9.35 -0.48
N ILE A 185 6.91 -9.48 -0.34
CA ILE A 185 7.63 -9.40 0.93
C ILE A 185 8.30 -8.04 1.01
N TYR A 186 8.05 -7.32 2.10
CA TYR A 186 8.61 -5.97 2.30
C TYR A 186 9.67 -6.03 3.41
N ALA A 187 10.94 -5.96 3.00
CA ALA A 187 12.05 -5.82 3.93
C ALA A 187 12.28 -4.33 4.25
N GLU A 188 12.35 -3.97 5.52
CA GLU A 188 12.34 -2.60 6.03
C GLU A 188 13.54 -2.25 6.91
N VAL A 189 13.91 -0.98 6.86
CA VAL A 189 14.86 -0.37 7.80
C VAL A 189 14.23 0.91 8.35
N GLN A 190 14.19 1.05 9.67
CA GLN A 190 13.68 2.23 10.35
C GLN A 190 14.73 3.34 10.43
N GLU A 191 14.28 4.59 10.54
CA GLU A 191 15.17 5.76 10.58
C GLU A 191 16.25 5.67 11.67
N ASP A 192 15.88 5.23 12.88
CA ASP A 192 16.79 5.11 14.02
C ASP A 192 17.95 4.13 13.74
N ASP A 193 17.79 3.26 12.75
CA ASP A 193 18.77 2.26 12.35
C ASP A 193 19.62 2.69 11.14
N PHE A 194 19.26 3.77 10.43
CA PHE A 194 19.92 4.17 9.17
C PHE A 194 21.44 4.34 9.27
N PHE A 195 21.93 4.78 10.42
CA PHE A 195 23.35 5.06 10.65
C PHE A 195 24.09 3.95 11.42
N LYS A 196 23.41 2.84 11.74
CA LYS A 196 24.05 1.72 12.43
C LYS A 196 25.04 0.99 11.51
N PRO A 197 26.26 0.67 11.99
CA PRO A 197 27.26 -0.07 11.20
C PRO A 197 26.73 -1.40 10.65
N GLU A 198 25.92 -2.11 11.42
CA GLU A 198 25.29 -3.38 11.03
C GLU A 198 24.43 -3.22 9.78
N ILE A 199 23.61 -2.16 9.72
CA ILE A 199 22.74 -1.86 8.57
C ILE A 199 23.56 -1.47 7.35
N ASN A 200 24.66 -0.72 7.54
CA ASN A 200 25.54 -0.42 6.41
C ASN A 200 26.09 -1.71 5.76
N ASN A 201 26.50 -2.68 6.58
CA ASN A 201 27.04 -3.95 6.11
C ASN A 201 25.97 -4.90 5.54
N LEU A 202 24.77 -4.91 6.09
CA LEU A 202 23.72 -5.83 5.64
C LEU A 202 22.88 -5.28 4.48
N VAL A 203 22.78 -3.95 4.37
CA VAL A 203 21.83 -3.29 3.44
C VAL A 203 22.53 -2.26 2.57
N TRP A 204 23.08 -1.18 3.14
CA TRP A 204 23.45 0.00 2.35
C TRP A 204 24.61 -0.21 1.39
N GLN A 205 25.58 -1.06 1.72
CA GLN A 205 26.70 -1.36 0.82
C GLN A 205 26.27 -2.05 -0.49
N HIS A 206 25.06 -2.62 -0.52
CA HIS A 206 24.51 -3.31 -1.69
C HIS A 206 23.72 -2.37 -2.62
N PHE A 207 23.54 -1.10 -2.23
CA PHE A 207 22.82 -0.10 -3.02
C PHE A 207 23.76 0.99 -3.54
N PRO A 208 23.49 1.53 -4.75
CA PRO A 208 24.24 2.67 -5.27
C PRO A 208 23.94 3.93 -4.43
N LYS A 209 24.87 4.88 -4.44
CA LYS A 209 24.72 6.15 -3.70
C LYS A 209 23.44 6.92 -4.04
N THR A 210 22.93 6.79 -5.27
CA THR A 210 21.68 7.40 -5.73
C THR A 210 20.46 6.86 -4.97
N ALA A 211 20.43 5.56 -4.66
CA ALA A 211 19.37 4.95 -3.86
C ALA A 211 19.41 5.36 -2.39
N LEU A 212 20.57 5.81 -1.88
CA LEU A 212 20.72 6.22 -0.49
C LEU A 212 20.41 7.71 -0.25
N GLN A 213 20.44 8.57 -1.28
CA GLN A 213 20.21 10.02 -1.09
C GLN A 213 18.83 10.36 -0.50
N PRO A 214 17.71 9.74 -0.93
CA PRO A 214 16.39 10.06 -0.39
C PRO A 214 16.19 9.67 1.08
N LEU A 215 17.07 8.84 1.66
CA LEU A 215 17.00 8.45 3.08
C LEU A 215 17.07 9.68 4.00
N LYS A 216 17.72 10.76 3.59
CA LYS A 216 17.80 12.03 4.36
C LYS A 216 16.44 12.66 4.66
N ALA A 217 15.43 12.40 3.82
CA ALA A 217 14.07 12.92 3.98
C ALA A 217 13.07 11.83 4.41
N SER A 218 13.55 10.59 4.60
CA SER A 218 12.71 9.44 4.86
C SER A 218 12.70 9.08 6.34
N SER A 219 11.58 8.58 6.86
CA SER A 219 11.52 7.96 8.20
C SER A 219 11.51 6.43 8.16
N LEU A 220 11.34 5.85 6.97
CA LEU A 220 11.30 4.41 6.75
C LEU A 220 11.73 4.11 5.31
N PHE A 221 12.42 3.00 5.11
CA PHE A 221 12.83 2.51 3.80
C PHE A 221 12.42 1.05 3.64
N PHE A 222 11.70 0.69 2.56
CA PHE A 222 11.43 -0.72 2.22
C PHE A 222 12.07 -1.13 0.89
N THR A 223 12.29 -2.43 0.73
CA THR A 223 12.41 -3.09 -0.56
C THR A 223 11.27 -4.11 -0.72
N GLY A 224 10.43 -3.93 -1.73
CA GLY A 224 9.37 -4.87 -2.10
C GLY A 224 9.87 -5.96 -3.04
N LEU A 225 9.74 -7.20 -2.60
CA LEU A 225 10.26 -8.41 -3.23
C LEU A 225 9.09 -9.32 -3.64
N SER A 226 8.89 -9.48 -4.94
CA SER A 226 7.85 -10.34 -5.50
C SER A 226 8.25 -10.76 -6.91
N LYS A 227 7.85 -11.97 -7.32
CA LYS A 227 8.00 -12.43 -8.71
C LYS A 227 7.17 -11.62 -9.70
N ALA A 228 6.14 -10.91 -9.24
CA ALA A 228 5.35 -9.99 -10.04
C ALA A 228 6.12 -8.71 -10.40
N ASN A 229 7.19 -8.41 -9.68
CA ASN A 229 8.01 -7.24 -9.91
C ASN A 229 9.14 -7.57 -10.90
N ASN A 230 9.23 -6.81 -11.99
CA ASN A 230 10.36 -6.93 -12.94
C ASN A 230 11.72 -6.60 -12.28
N ASN A 231 11.72 -5.75 -11.26
CA ASN A 231 12.88 -5.36 -10.45
C ASN A 231 12.38 -5.10 -9.02
N PRO A 232 13.19 -5.34 -7.97
CA PRO A 232 12.85 -4.92 -6.62
C PRO A 232 12.41 -3.45 -6.58
N VAL A 233 11.35 -3.17 -5.83
CA VAL A 233 10.82 -1.81 -5.72
C VAL A 233 11.33 -1.20 -4.43
N LEU A 234 12.06 -0.09 -4.54
CA LEU A 234 12.53 0.67 -3.39
C LEU A 234 11.44 1.63 -2.97
N TYR A 235 11.08 1.60 -1.69
CA TYR A 235 10.06 2.45 -1.11
C TYR A 235 10.67 3.39 -0.08
N TYR A 236 10.32 4.67 -0.19
CA TYR A 236 10.79 5.73 0.71
C TYR A 236 9.59 6.39 1.36
N HIS A 237 9.52 6.36 2.70
CA HIS A 237 8.49 7.05 3.46
C HIS A 237 8.94 8.47 3.76
N LEU A 238 8.59 9.41 2.88
CA LEU A 238 8.96 10.80 3.04
C LEU A 238 8.17 11.43 4.18
N LYS A 239 8.89 12.09 5.11
CA LYS A 239 8.29 12.76 6.26
C LYS A 239 7.39 13.92 5.84
N ASN A 240 7.78 14.64 4.79
CA ASN A 240 7.02 15.70 4.17
C ASN A 240 6.94 15.46 2.66
N ARG A 241 5.73 15.41 2.10
CA ARG A 241 5.48 15.21 0.67
C ARG A 241 6.10 16.31 -0.19
N GLN A 242 6.29 17.50 0.36
CA GLN A 242 6.92 18.64 -0.29
C GLN A 242 8.38 18.37 -0.67
N ASP A 243 9.05 17.43 0.03
CA ASP A 243 10.45 17.08 -0.25
C ASP A 243 10.61 16.20 -1.51
N LEU A 244 9.52 15.68 -2.09
CA LEU A 244 9.58 14.76 -3.23
C LEU A 244 10.48 15.28 -4.36
N THR A 245 10.29 16.52 -4.80
CA THR A 245 11.03 17.09 -5.93
C THR A 245 12.49 17.44 -5.62
N ASN A 246 12.85 17.51 -4.33
CA ASN A 246 14.23 17.72 -3.90
C ASN A 246 15.08 16.45 -4.08
N TYR A 247 14.46 15.26 -4.01
CA TYR A 247 15.16 13.97 -4.02
C TYR A 247 14.85 13.10 -5.24
N PHE A 248 13.71 13.30 -5.90
CA PHE A 248 13.26 12.50 -7.03
C PHE A 248 13.06 13.39 -8.26
N LYS A 249 13.77 13.06 -9.35
CA LYS A 249 13.72 13.80 -10.62
C LYS A 249 12.50 13.36 -11.42
N LEU A 250 11.35 13.95 -11.15
CA LEU A 250 10.06 13.54 -11.73
C LEU A 250 9.97 13.82 -13.23
N ASN A 251 9.26 12.95 -13.96
CA ASN A 251 8.73 13.30 -15.28
C ASN A 251 7.46 14.16 -15.17
N ASP A 252 6.95 14.61 -16.31
CA ASP A 252 5.83 15.57 -16.36
C ASP A 252 4.54 14.97 -15.77
N THR A 253 4.28 13.68 -16.00
CA THR A 253 3.10 12.98 -15.44
C THR A 253 3.18 12.86 -13.92
N ALA A 254 4.34 12.47 -13.37
CA ALA A 254 4.54 12.41 -11.93
C ALA A 254 4.51 13.82 -11.29
N GLN A 255 5.02 14.84 -11.98
CA GLN A 255 4.94 16.23 -11.54
C GLN A 255 3.49 16.73 -11.48
N ARG A 256 2.63 16.37 -12.46
CA ARG A 256 1.19 16.66 -12.42
C ARG A 256 0.54 16.11 -11.14
N VAL A 257 0.83 14.85 -10.79
CA VAL A 257 0.31 14.22 -9.57
C VAL A 257 0.81 14.95 -8.32
N HIS A 258 2.11 15.22 -8.23
CA HIS A 258 2.69 15.94 -7.09
C HIS A 258 2.05 17.32 -6.90
N SER A 259 1.94 18.11 -7.97
CA SER A 259 1.35 19.45 -7.94
C SER A 259 -0.09 19.46 -7.44
N PHE A 260 -0.92 18.48 -7.84
CA PHE A 260 -2.28 18.34 -7.33
C PHE A 260 -2.31 18.18 -5.81
N TYR A 261 -1.43 17.33 -5.27
CA TYR A 261 -1.42 16.95 -3.85
C TYR A 261 -0.74 17.95 -2.91
N GLN A 262 0.01 18.93 -3.41
CA GLN A 262 0.70 19.90 -2.56
C GLN A 262 -0.26 20.65 -1.62
N HIS A 263 -1.43 21.02 -2.11
CA HIS A 263 -2.39 21.86 -1.39
C HIS A 263 -3.65 21.11 -0.93
N GLN A 264 -3.67 19.78 -1.06
CA GLN A 264 -4.79 18.99 -0.54
C GLN A 264 -4.71 18.87 0.98
N ASP A 265 -5.88 18.84 1.63
CA ASP A 265 -6.01 18.55 3.06
C ASP A 265 -5.77 17.04 3.30
N ILE A 266 -4.49 16.65 3.34
CA ILE A 266 -4.00 15.28 3.50
C ILE A 266 -2.83 15.26 4.50
N LEU A 267 -2.45 14.07 4.94
CA LEU A 267 -1.32 13.88 5.85
C LEU A 267 -0.01 14.43 5.24
N PRO A 268 0.93 14.89 6.09
CA PRO A 268 2.18 15.50 5.62
C PRO A 268 3.06 14.49 4.90
N TYR A 269 3.06 13.23 5.33
CA TYR A 269 3.92 12.19 4.80
C TYR A 269 3.37 11.56 3.50
N MET A 270 4.25 10.89 2.76
CA MET A 270 3.89 10.10 1.59
C MET A 270 4.85 8.93 1.39
N TRP A 271 4.44 7.91 0.65
CA TRP A 271 5.36 6.89 0.15
C TRP A 271 5.72 7.15 -1.31
N VAL A 272 6.94 6.80 -1.67
CA VAL A 272 7.47 6.82 -3.04
C VAL A 272 8.02 5.45 -3.36
N GLY A 273 7.50 4.79 -4.38
CA GLY A 273 7.97 3.48 -4.85
C GLY A 273 8.61 3.58 -6.24
N THR A 274 9.86 3.16 -6.39
CA THR A 274 10.55 3.17 -7.69
C THR A 274 11.59 2.06 -7.79
N ALA A 275 11.92 1.61 -9.00
CA ALA A 275 13.03 0.67 -9.18
C ALA A 275 14.38 1.39 -9.02
N GLN A 276 15.40 0.69 -8.52
CA GLN A 276 16.76 1.25 -8.34
C GLN A 276 17.29 1.92 -9.62
N LYS A 277 17.14 1.26 -10.77
CA LYS A 277 17.61 1.76 -12.07
C LYS A 277 16.99 3.08 -12.49
N GLU A 278 15.82 3.46 -11.97
CA GLU A 278 15.21 4.75 -12.26
C GLU A 278 15.91 5.90 -11.53
N LEU A 279 16.46 5.64 -10.33
CA LEU A 279 17.17 6.64 -9.52
C LEU A 279 18.53 7.04 -10.11
N GLU A 280 19.08 6.20 -10.99
CA GLU A 280 20.33 6.48 -11.72
C GLU A 280 20.11 7.34 -12.97
N LYS A 281 18.86 7.49 -13.43
CA LYS A 281 18.54 8.29 -14.61
C LYS A 281 18.58 9.79 -14.31
N THR A 282 18.67 10.57 -15.37
CA THR A 282 18.49 12.03 -15.30
C THR A 282 17.03 12.42 -15.01
N ARG A 283 16.07 11.55 -15.34
CA ARG A 283 14.64 11.69 -15.06
C ARG A 283 14.02 10.31 -14.82
N ILE A 284 13.17 10.19 -13.81
CA ILE A 284 12.45 8.98 -13.46
C ILE A 284 11.22 8.87 -14.35
N GLU A 285 11.10 7.77 -15.08
CA GLU A 285 9.94 7.53 -15.94
C GLU A 285 8.94 6.55 -15.31
N ASN A 286 9.39 5.71 -14.37
CA ASN A 286 8.52 4.74 -13.70
C ASN A 286 8.54 4.97 -12.19
N ILE A 287 7.43 5.45 -11.63
CA ILE A 287 7.33 5.79 -10.20
C ILE A 287 5.92 5.57 -9.68
N ARG A 288 5.81 5.25 -8.38
CA ARG A 288 4.56 5.11 -7.65
C ARG A 288 4.54 6.14 -6.53
N LEU A 289 3.45 6.91 -6.44
CA LEU A 289 3.27 7.96 -5.44
C LEU A 289 2.02 7.65 -4.63
N TYR A 290 2.15 7.61 -3.29
CA TYR A 290 1.07 7.19 -2.38
C TYR A 290 0.82 8.27 -1.34
N TYR A 291 -0.43 8.71 -1.23
CA TYR A 291 -0.86 9.80 -0.36
C TYR A 291 -1.96 9.34 0.60
N TYR A 292 -1.99 9.92 1.80
CA TYR A 292 -2.80 9.39 2.91
C TYR A 292 -3.71 10.46 3.53
N LYS A 293 -4.91 10.05 3.94
CA LYS A 293 -5.80 10.85 4.80
C LYS A 293 -6.40 9.96 5.89
N SER A 294 -6.34 10.42 7.14
CA SER A 294 -6.98 9.74 8.28
C SER A 294 -8.38 10.29 8.54
N PHE A 295 -9.26 9.41 9.00
CA PHE A 295 -10.65 9.67 9.36
C PHE A 295 -10.88 9.11 10.77
N LYS A 296 -11.04 10.00 11.74
CA LYS A 296 -11.11 9.65 13.16
C LYS A 296 -12.35 10.24 13.79
N MET A 297 -12.98 9.49 14.66
CA MET A 297 -14.03 10.02 15.54
C MET A 297 -13.37 11.00 16.53
N GLU A 298 -13.98 12.17 16.74
CA GLU A 298 -13.47 13.09 17.75
C GLU A 298 -13.79 12.48 19.13
N SER A 299 -12.77 12.36 19.97
CA SER A 299 -12.97 11.96 21.37
C SER A 299 -13.58 13.14 22.11
N ASN A 300 -14.77 12.96 22.70
CA ASN A 300 -15.30 13.91 23.70
C ASN A 300 -14.44 13.90 24.97
#